data_AF-A0A918ATZ3-F1
#
_entry.id   AF-A0A918ATZ3-F1
#
_cell.length_a   1.000
_cell.length_b   1.000
_cell.length_c   1.000
_cell.angle_alpha   90.00
_cell.angle_beta   90.00
_cell.angle_gamma   90.00
#
_symmetry.space_group_name_H-M   'P 1'
#
loop_
_entity.id
_entity.type
_entity.pdbx_description
1 polymer ?
#
loop_
_entity_poly.entity_id
_entity_poly.type
_entity_poly.pdbx_seq_one_letter_code
_entity_poly.pdbx_strand_id
1 'polypeptide(L)' 'MSARADGVRPVWFGGVLSDEVTGQVVAWVAAGGPGGVAVPAELASNVLDPAKREDEDLDGEPAS' A
#
# COMPACT_ATOMS: atom_id res chain seq x y z
N MET A 1 -2.86 -13.11 -14.34
CA MET A 1 -3.93 -12.15 -13.99
C MET A 1 -3.23 -10.92 -13.41
N SER A 2 -3.09 -9.85 -14.19
CA SER A 2 -2.38 -8.65 -13.74
C SER A 2 -3.42 -7.61 -13.34
N ALA A 3 -3.62 -7.41 -12.03
CA ALA A 3 -4.55 -6.42 -11.49
C ALA A 3 -4.24 -4.97 -11.92
N ARG A 4 -3.14 -4.75 -12.66
CA ARG A 4 -2.79 -3.48 -13.28
C ARG A 4 -3.64 -3.14 -14.52
N ALA A 5 -4.43 -4.08 -15.05
CA ALA A 5 -5.14 -3.90 -16.32
C ALA A 5 -6.47 -3.11 -16.21
N ASP A 6 -7.13 -3.07 -15.05
CA ASP A 6 -8.53 -2.60 -14.94
C ASP A 6 -8.73 -1.47 -13.93
N GLY A 7 -8.02 -0.35 -14.05
CA GLY A 7 -8.33 0.88 -13.28
C GLY A 7 -8.34 0.74 -11.74
N VAL A 8 -7.89 -0.39 -11.21
CA VAL A 8 -7.86 -0.69 -9.79
C VAL A 8 -6.83 0.21 -9.15
N ARG A 9 -7.28 1.02 -8.18
CA ARG A 9 -6.41 1.93 -7.45
C ARG A 9 -5.51 1.10 -6.51
N PRO A 10 -4.18 1.29 -6.56
CA PRO A 10 -3.28 0.59 -5.65
C PRO A 10 -3.54 1.04 -4.20
N VAL A 11 -3.40 0.10 -3.27
CA VAL A 11 -3.33 0.38 -1.82
C VAL A 11 -1.86 0.31 -1.42
N TRP A 12 -1.38 1.34 -0.74
CA TRP A 12 -0.01 1.44 -0.26
C TRP A 12 0.01 1.12 1.23
N PHE A 13 0.91 0.24 1.66
CA PHE A 13 1.09 -0.06 3.08
C PHE A 13 2.46 0.42 3.57
N GLY A 14 2.49 0.89 4.81
CA GLY A 14 3.70 1.22 5.58
C GLY A 14 3.70 0.49 6.91
N GLY A 15 4.87 0.40 7.56
CA GLY A 15 4.98 -0.21 8.88
C GLY A 15 4.68 -1.71 8.93
N VAL A 16 4.75 -2.40 7.79
CA VAL A 16 4.63 -3.87 7.71
C VAL A 16 5.97 -4.47 8.12
N LEU A 17 6.20 -4.56 9.43
CA LEU A 17 7.50 -4.92 10.04
C LEU A 17 7.47 -6.24 10.83
N SER A 18 6.33 -6.90 10.88
CA SER A 18 6.15 -8.17 11.59
C SER A 18 5.56 -9.23 10.68
N ASP A 19 5.87 -10.49 10.95
CA ASP A 19 5.31 -11.64 10.23
C ASP A 19 3.78 -11.69 10.31
N GLU A 20 3.21 -11.27 11.45
CA GLU A 20 1.76 -11.19 11.63
C GLU A 20 1.11 -10.24 10.63
N VAL A 21 1.55 -8.97 10.61
CA VAL A 21 1.05 -7.96 9.67
C VAL A 21 1.32 -8.36 8.22
N THR A 22 2.47 -9.01 7.95
CA THR A 22 2.80 -9.52 6.61
C THR A 22 1.84 -10.63 6.20
N GLY A 23 1.53 -11.56 7.09
CA GLY A 23 0.57 -12.64 6.86
C GLY A 23 -0.83 -12.11 6.57
N GLN A 24 -1.25 -11.06 7.27
CA GLN A 24 -2.53 -10.39 7.02
C GLN A 24 -2.59 -9.78 5.60
N VAL A 25 -1.52 -9.12 5.15
CA VAL A 25 -1.44 -8.59 3.76
C VAL A 25 -1.52 -9.72 2.75
N VAL A 26 -0.77 -10.81 2.96
CA VAL A 26 -0.78 -11.99 2.07
C VAL A 26 -2.17 -12.62 1.99
N ALA A 27 -2.83 -12.80 3.14
CA ALA A 27 -4.18 -13.36 3.20
C ALA A 27 -5.20 -12.49 2.45
N TRP A 28 -5.12 -11.17 2.61
CA TRP A 28 -5.99 -10.23 1.90
C TRP A 28 -5.77 -10.25 0.39
N VAL A 29 -4.51 -10.26 -0.07
CA VAL A 29 -4.18 -10.37 -1.49
C VAL A 29 -4.71 -11.68 -2.07
N ALA A 30 -4.54 -12.80 -1.36
CA ALA A 30 -5.07 -14.09 -1.78
C ALA A 30 -6.61 -14.11 -1.85
N ALA A 31 -7.30 -13.34 -1.01
CA ALA A 31 -8.76 -13.19 -1.04
C ALA A 31 -9.27 -12.31 -2.20
N GLY A 32 -8.40 -11.54 -2.86
CA GLY A 32 -8.74 -10.70 -4.01
C GLY A 32 -8.12 -9.31 -3.98
N GLY A 33 -7.59 -8.88 -2.83
CA GLY A 33 -6.79 -7.66 -2.72
C GLY A 33 -7.49 -6.37 -3.17
N PRO A 34 -6.71 -5.35 -3.60
CA PRO A 34 -7.25 -4.06 -4.04
C PRO A 34 -8.30 -4.22 -5.14
N GLY A 35 -9.43 -3.52 -5.01
CA GLY A 35 -10.52 -3.56 -5.99
C GLY A 35 -11.37 -4.84 -5.95
N GLY A 36 -10.92 -5.91 -5.29
CA GLY A 36 -11.69 -7.14 -5.09
C GLY A 36 -12.28 -7.26 -3.68
N VAL A 37 -11.46 -7.03 -2.66
CA VAL A 37 -11.84 -7.14 -1.24
C VAL A 37 -11.43 -5.86 -0.52
N ALA A 38 -12.31 -5.34 0.34
CA ALA A 38 -11.99 -4.17 1.17
C ALA A 38 -10.77 -4.46 2.05
N VAL A 39 -9.99 -3.42 2.37
CA VAL A 39 -8.86 -3.55 3.28
C VAL A 39 -9.39 -3.97 4.66
N PRO A 40 -8.85 -5.04 5.28
CA PRO A 40 -9.22 -5.45 6.64
C PRO A 40 -8.94 -4.35 7.66
N ALA A 41 -9.74 -4.30 8.72
CA ALA A 41 -9.61 -3.28 9.76
C ALA A 41 -8.25 -3.35 10.47
N GLU A 42 -7.71 -4.56 10.60
CA GLU A 42 -6.41 -4.86 11.18
C GLU A 42 -5.26 -4.19 10.40
N LEU A 43 -5.43 -4.01 9.09
CA LEU A 43 -4.46 -3.37 8.19
C LEU A 43 -4.73 -1.88 7.95
N ALA A 44 -5.86 -1.34 8.42
CA ALA A 44 -6.27 0.04 8.12
C ALA A 44 -5.23 1.07 8.60
N SER A 45 -4.64 0.85 9.77
CA SER A 45 -3.58 1.71 10.33
C SER A 45 -2.28 1.68 9.54
N ASN A 46 -2.08 0.66 8.71
CA ASN A 46 -0.91 0.53 7.85
C ASN A 46 -1.10 1.21 6.49
N VAL A 47 -2.31 1.64 6.13
CA VAL A 47 -2.57 2.24 4.81
C VAL A 47 -1.96 3.64 4.74
N LEU A 48 -1.15 3.85 3.71
CA LEU A 48 -0.55 5.14 3.39
C LEU A 48 -1.37 5.85 2.31
N ASP A 49 -1.50 7.16 2.48
CA ASP A 49 -1.98 8.04 1.42
C ASP A 49 -0.77 8.63 0.67
N PRO A 50 -0.48 8.16 -0.56
CA PRO A 50 0.66 8.65 -1.32
C PRO A 50 0.52 10.13 -1.72
N ALA A 51 -0.71 10.67 -1.79
CA ALA A 51 -0.91 12.09 -2.10
C ALA A 51 -0.50 13.02 -0.95
N LYS A 52 -0.28 12.47 0.26
CA LYS A 52 0.24 13.21 1.42
C LYS A 52 1.77 13.22 1.49
N ARG A 53 2.47 12.58 0.56
CA ARG A 53 3.95 12.49 0.53
C ARG A 53 4.64 13.56 -0.33
N GLU A 54 3.91 14.55 -0.85
CA GLU A 54 4.45 15.52 -1.83
C GLU A 54 5.33 16.65 -1.27
N ASP A 55 5.60 16.74 0.04
CA ASP A 55 6.25 17.94 0.63
C ASP A 55 7.70 17.79 1.17
N GLU A 56 8.29 16.60 1.32
CA GLU A 56 9.59 16.48 2.03
C GLU A 56 10.78 15.86 1.26
N ASP A 57 10.57 15.16 0.13
CA ASP A 57 11.63 14.34 -0.49
C ASP A 57 12.11 14.81 -1.88
N LEU A 58 11.53 15.85 -2.49
CA LEU A 58 11.85 16.25 -3.88
C LEU A 58 12.78 17.47 -4.02
N ASP A 59 13.13 18.15 -2.93
CA ASP A 59 14.08 19.27 -2.93
C ASP A 59 15.54 18.79 -2.79
N GLY A 60 15.85 17.60 -3.30
CA GLY A 60 17.22 17.10 -3.38
C GLY A 60 18.09 18.09 -4.13
N GLU A 61 18.97 18.77 -3.39
CA GLU A 61 19.98 19.70 -3.92
C GLU A 61 20.63 19.18 -5.21
N PRO A 62 20.77 20.01 -6.26
CA PRO A 62 21.58 19.63 -7.40
C PRO A 62 23.03 19.46 -6.92
N ALA A 63 23.52 18.22 -7.00
CA ALA A 63 24.91 17.90 -6.71
C ALA A 63 25.83 18.87 -7.48
N SER A 64 26.58 19.68 -6.73
CA SER A 64 27.68 20.53 -7.23
C SER A 64 28.97 19.74 -7.35
#